data_AF-A0A967Q0R7-F1
#
_entry.id   AF-A0A967Q0R7-F1
#
_cell.length_a   1.000
_cell.length_b   1.000
_cell.length_c   1.000
_cell.angle_alpha   90.00
_cell.angle_beta   90.00
_cell.angle_gamma   90.00
#
_symmetry.space_group_name_H-M   'P 1'
#
loop_
_entity.id
_entity.type
_entity.pdbx_description
1 polymer ?
#
loop_
_entity_poly.entity_id
_entity_poly.type
_entity_poly.pdbx_seq_one_letter_code
_entity_poly.pdbx_strand_id
1 'polypeptide(L)' 'MMKVGIVGWRGMVGSVLLQRMQEENDFAGIEPVFFSTSQAGLDAPLGAGKLEDASN' A
#
# COMPACT_ATOMS: atom_id res chain seq x y z
N MET A 1 -9.23 -1.82 -13.57
CA MET A 1 -8.68 -1.95 -12.21
C MET A 1 -9.32 -0.90 -11.31
N MET A 2 -9.69 -1.24 -10.08
CA MET A 2 -10.10 -0.25 -9.08
C MET A 2 -8.84 0.33 -8.41
N LYS A 3 -8.74 1.67 -8.28
CA LYS A 3 -7.66 2.31 -7.51
C LYS A 3 -7.96 2.19 -6.03
N VAL A 4 -7.02 1.66 -5.26
CA VAL A 4 -7.21 1.43 -3.81
C VAL A 4 -6.08 2.09 -3.04
N GLY A 5 -6.43 3.05 -2.18
CA GLY A 5 -5.49 3.69 -1.27
C GLY A 5 -5.22 2.82 -0.04
N ILE A 6 -3.95 2.57 0.27
CA ILE A 6 -3.53 1.76 1.41
C ILE A 6 -2.70 2.63 2.37
N VAL A 7 -3.25 2.85 3.56
CA VAL A 7 -2.64 3.62 4.65
C VAL A 7 -2.37 2.70 5.85
N GLY A 8 -1.30 2.94 6.62
CA GLY A 8 -1.01 2.16 7.83
C GLY A 8 -0.46 0.74 7.58
N TRP A 9 -0.09 0.42 6.33
CA TRP A 9 0.39 -0.89 5.88
C TRP A 9 1.72 -1.34 6.51
N ARG A 10 2.49 -0.43 7.11
CA ARG A 10 3.75 -0.73 7.81
C ARG A 10 3.59 -1.17 9.26
N GLY A 11 2.41 -0.97 9.86
CA GLY A 11 2.13 -1.40 11.23
C GLY A 11 1.86 -2.90 11.32
N MET A 12 1.75 -3.44 12.54
CA MET A 12 1.53 -4.88 12.79
C MET A 12 0.33 -5.45 12.02
N VAL A 13 -0.81 -4.74 12.03
CA VAL A 13 -2.02 -5.16 11.28
C VAL A 13 -1.81 -5.00 9.77
N GLY A 14 -1.22 -3.88 9.37
CA GLY A 14 -0.97 -3.56 7.96
C GLY A 14 -0.05 -4.56 7.27
N SER A 15 0.99 -5.03 7.96
CA SER A 15 1.93 -6.00 7.39
C SER A 15 1.29 -7.37 7.18
N VAL A 16 0.43 -7.80 8.11
CA VAL A 16 -0.33 -9.06 7.98
C VAL A 16 -1.37 -8.94 6.86
N LEU A 17 -2.05 -7.80 6.75
CA LEU A 17 -2.97 -7.53 5.65
C LEU A 17 -2.26 -7.65 4.28
N LEU A 18 -1.10 -7.00 4.10
CA LEU A 18 -0.37 -7.08 2.83
C LEU A 18 0.10 -8.50 2.51
N GLN A 19 0.56 -9.25 3.53
CA GLN A 19 0.94 -10.65 3.36
C GLN A 19 -0.26 -11.47 2.86
N ARG A 20 -1.43 -11.36 3.50
CA ARG A 20 -2.64 -12.09 3.10
C ARG A 20 -3.12 -11.68 1.71
N MET A 21 -3.12 -10.39 1.39
CA MET A 21 -3.48 -9.91 0.04
C MET A 21 -2.56 -10.46 -1.05
N GLN A 22 -1.26 -10.65 -0.74
CA GLN A 22 -0.33 -11.28 -1.65
C GLN A 22 -0.58 -12.78 -1.79
N GLU A 23 -0.83 -13.48 -0.67
CA GLU A 23 -1.16 -14.92 -0.65
C GLU A 23 -2.46 -15.23 -1.43
N GLU A 24 -3.46 -14.35 -1.35
CA GLU A 24 -4.75 -14.51 -2.03
C GLU A 24 -4.79 -13.86 -3.43
N ASN A 25 -3.68 -13.29 -3.91
CA ASN A 25 -3.56 -12.63 -5.21
C ASN A 25 -4.54 -11.44 -5.42
N ASP A 26 -4.90 -10.74 -4.35
CA ASP A 26 -5.84 -9.61 -4.40
C ASP A 26 -5.32 -8.44 -5.24
N PHE A 27 -4.00 -8.25 -5.30
CA PHE A 27 -3.35 -7.20 -6.09
C PHE A 27 -3.59 -7.34 -7.60
N ALA A 28 -3.97 -8.53 -8.09
CA ALA A 28 -4.33 -8.73 -9.49
C ALA A 28 -5.69 -8.11 -9.87
N GLY A 29 -6.48 -7.62 -8.91
CA GLY A 29 -7.76 -6.93 -9.16
C GLY A 29 -7.72 -5.41 -8.99
N ILE A 30 -6.65 -4.87 -8.40
CA ILE A 30 -6.57 -3.48 -7.98
C ILE A 30 -5.31 -2.76 -8.50
N GLU A 31 -5.37 -1.43 -8.54
CA GLU A 31 -4.21 -0.57 -8.69
C GLU A 31 -3.91 0.04 -7.32
N PRO A 32 -2.97 -0.54 -6.54
CA PRO A 32 -2.70 -0.09 -5.19
C PRO A 32 -1.92 1.22 -5.20
N VAL A 33 -2.35 2.18 -4.36
CA VAL A 33 -1.63 3.42 -4.08
C VAL A 33 -1.27 3.43 -2.61
N PHE A 34 0.02 3.47 -2.29
CA PHE A 34 0.49 3.41 -0.91
C PHE A 34 0.73 4.80 -0.36
N PHE A 35 0.25 5.03 0.86
CA PHE A 35 0.41 6.29 1.55
C PHE A 35 1.32 6.15 2.77
N SER A 36 1.89 7.26 3.22
CA SER A 36 2.67 7.34 4.46
C SER A 36 2.52 8.71 5.13
N THR A 37 2.52 8.72 6.46
CA THR A 37 2.54 9.95 7.27
C THR A 37 3.96 10.42 7.65
N SER A 38 4.98 9.61 7.37
CA SER A 38 6.38 9.90 7.77
C SER A 38 7.41 9.69 6.67
N GLN A 39 7.00 9.15 5.51
CA GLN A 39 7.92 8.73 4.44
C GLN A 39 7.37 9.01 3.04
N ALA A 40 6.53 10.03 2.87
CA ALA A 40 6.03 10.44 1.56
C ALA A 40 7.20 10.72 0.59
N GLY A 41 7.04 10.35 -0.68
CA GLY A 41 8.05 10.51 -1.74
C GLY A 41 9.11 9.39 -1.83
N LEU A 42 9.17 8.46 -0.87
CA LEU A 42 9.99 7.25 -1.00
C LEU A 42 9.33 6.20 -1.90
N ASP A 43 10.05 5.13 -2.24
CA ASP A 43 9.50 4.05 -3.08
C ASP A 43 8.42 3.26 -2.33
N ALA A 44 7.30 3.03 -3.02
CA ALA A 44 6.23 2.18 -2.55
C ALA A 44 6.59 0.68 -2.72
N PRO A 45 6.06 -0.22 -1.88
CA PRO A 45 6.27 -1.65 -2.05
C PRO A 45 5.60 -2.15 -3.34
N LEU A 46 5.92 -3.38 -3.75
CA LEU A 46 5.32 -4.05 -4.91
C LEU A 46 5.49 -3.30 -6.25
N GLY A 47 6.44 -2.36 -6.34
CA GLY A 47 6.66 -1.56 -7.53
C GLY A 47 5.53 -0.54 -7.82
N ALA A 48 4.72 -0.20 -6.82
CA ALA A 48 3.55 0.68 -6.95
C ALA A 48 3.89 2.18 -7.01
N GLY A 49 5.06 2.54 -7.54
CA GLY A 49 5.50 3.94 -7.68
C GLY A 49 6.06 4.54 -6.38
N LYS A 50 5.66 5.77 -6.07
CA LYS A 50 6.10 6.53 -4.89
C LYS A 50 5.00 6.57 -3.82
N LEU A 51 5.41 6.70 -2.56
CA LEU A 51 4.49 6.88 -1.44
C LEU A 51 3.84 8.26 -1.48
N GLU A 52 2.51 8.29 -1.46
CA GLU A 52 1.71 9.51 -1.35
C GLU A 52 1.60 9.98 0.12
N ASP A 53 1.33 11.26 0.33
CA ASP A 53 1.19 11.83 1.68
C ASP A 53 -0.20 11.54 2.25
N ALA A 54 -0.25 10.93 3.43
CA ALA A 54 -1.49 10.64 4.18
C ALA A 54 -1.86 11.73 5.21
N SER A 55 -1.11 12.84 5.25
CA SER A 55 -1.25 13.87 6.29
C SER A 55 -2.21 15.00 5.93
N ASN A 56 -2.81 14.97 4.74
CA ASN A 56 -3.66 16.03 4.17
C ASN A 56 -5.13 15.65 4.06
#